data_AF-A0A2E0J814-F1
#
_entry.id   AF-A0A2E0J814-F1
#
_cell.length_a   1.000
_cell.length_b   1.000
_cell.length_c   1.000
_cell.angle_alpha   90.00
_cell.angle_beta   90.00
_cell.angle_gamma   90.00
#
_symmetry.space_group_name_H-M   'P 1'
#
loop_
_entity.id
_entity.type
_entity.pdbx_description
1 polymer ?
#
loop_
_entity_poly.entity_id
_entity_poly.type
_entity_poly.pdbx_seq_one_letter_code
_entity_poly.pdbx_strand_id
1 'polypeptide(L)'
;MSTAELPVDYEANTKPDLGQHAVLLAAVSLIALVGNTVATDATVIQGLVGLAVLYVIAMVGLVLTHVVPINLPSVAWISLVGILATLPWTPGSAWVLDKVSHVNFLTLATPCLAYAGIAITRREISIAKSSGWKLFIVAVLVMTGTYVGSAIIADLFL
;
A
#
# COMPACT_ATOMS: atom_id res chain seq x y z
N MET A 1 18.52 -35.73 -20.53
CA MET A 1 18.40 -34.41 -21.19
C MET A 1 17.05 -33.84 -20.75
N SER A 2 17.02 -33.20 -19.59
CA SER A 2 15.80 -32.63 -18.99
C SER A 2 15.83 -31.14 -19.28
N THR A 3 15.05 -30.70 -20.26
CA THR A 3 14.74 -29.29 -20.46
C THR A 3 13.82 -28.86 -19.33
N ALA A 4 14.42 -28.62 -18.16
CA ALA A 4 13.80 -27.80 -17.14
C ALA A 4 13.71 -26.39 -17.75
N GLU A 5 12.58 -26.12 -18.40
CA GLU A 5 12.19 -24.77 -18.75
C GLU A 5 12.19 -23.99 -17.43
N LEU A 6 13.22 -23.16 -17.27
CA LEU A 6 13.26 -22.17 -16.20
C LEU A 6 11.94 -21.38 -16.31
N PRO A 7 11.16 -21.27 -15.23
CA PRO A 7 9.95 -20.45 -15.27
C PRO A 7 10.38 -19.05 -15.69
N VAL A 8 9.91 -18.62 -16.86
CA VAL A 8 10.19 -17.28 -17.40
C VAL A 8 9.78 -16.28 -16.34
N ASP A 9 10.78 -15.66 -15.73
CA ASP A 9 10.71 -14.60 -14.76
C ASP A 9 10.17 -13.34 -15.48
N TYR A 10 8.84 -13.25 -15.57
CA TYR A 10 8.12 -12.07 -16.08
C TYR A 10 8.40 -10.79 -15.24
N GLU A 11 9.08 -10.91 -14.11
CA GLU A 11 9.50 -9.80 -13.26
C GLU A 11 10.94 -9.33 -13.53
N ALA A 12 11.64 -9.92 -14.50
CA ALA A 12 12.97 -9.48 -14.90
C ALA A 12 12.89 -8.17 -15.70
N ASN A 13 12.85 -7.05 -14.98
CA ASN A 13 13.23 -5.73 -15.46
C ASN A 13 12.35 -5.16 -16.59
N THR A 14 11.06 -5.02 -16.33
CA THR A 14 10.33 -3.89 -16.92
C THR A 14 10.46 -2.75 -15.91
N LYS A 15 11.18 -1.68 -16.26
CA LYS A 15 11.07 -0.40 -15.53
C LYS A 15 9.60 -0.19 -15.22
N PRO A 16 9.19 0.14 -13.98
CA PRO A 16 7.80 0.45 -13.69
C PRO A 16 7.32 1.42 -14.78
N ASP A 17 6.37 1.01 -15.62
CA ASP A 17 5.88 1.91 -16.65
C ASP A 17 5.11 2.98 -15.87
N LEU A 18 5.76 4.13 -15.68
CA LEU A 18 5.25 5.20 -14.82
C LEU A 18 3.83 5.59 -15.26
N GLY A 19 3.53 5.46 -16.55
CA GLY A 19 2.19 5.64 -17.10
C GLY A 19 1.19 4.61 -16.58
N GLN A 20 1.52 3.32 -16.58
CA GLN A 20 0.63 2.26 -16.07
C GLN A 20 0.38 2.41 -14.57
N HIS A 21 1.41 2.69 -13.78
CA HIS A 21 1.25 2.90 -12.34
C HIS A 21 0.43 4.14 -12.02
N ALA A 22 0.62 5.23 -12.76
CA ALA A 22 -0.20 6.44 -12.63
C ALA A 22 -1.68 6.16 -12.91
N VAL A 23 -1.97 5.42 -13.99
CA VAL A 23 -3.35 5.03 -14.34
C VAL A 23 -3.96 4.12 -13.28
N LEU A 24 -3.22 3.13 -12.78
CA LEU A 24 -3.68 2.24 -11.71
C LEU A 24 -3.95 3.01 -10.41
N LEU A 25 -3.04 3.90 -10.01
CA LEU A 25 -3.22 4.77 -8.85
C LEU A 25 -4.47 5.65 -9.01
N ALA A 26 -4.67 6.24 -10.20
CA ALA A 26 -5.84 7.07 -10.47
C ALA A 26 -7.14 6.26 -10.40
N ALA A 27 -7.15 5.04 -10.95
CA ALA A 27 -8.29 4.14 -10.88
C ALA A 27 -8.62 3.76 -9.42
N VAL A 28 -7.60 3.42 -8.63
CA VAL A 28 -7.76 3.13 -7.19
C VAL A 28 -8.26 4.35 -6.44
N SER A 29 -7.76 5.56 -6.75
CA SER A 29 -8.25 6.81 -6.16
C SER A 29 -9.72 7.07 -6.50
N LEU A 30 -10.18 6.79 -7.71
CA LEU A 30 -11.59 6.94 -8.07
C LEU A 30 -12.48 5.98 -7.28
N ILE A 31 -12.06 4.71 -7.15
CA ILE A 31 -12.79 3.71 -6.35
C ILE A 31 -12.83 4.14 -4.88
N ALA A 32 -11.69 4.59 -4.34
CA ALA A 32 -11.58 5.04 -2.97
C ALA A 32 -12.42 6.31 -2.70
N LEU A 33 -12.56 7.22 -3.68
CA LEU A 33 -13.42 8.39 -3.56
C LEU A 33 -14.88 7.99 -3.35
N VAL A 34 -15.39 7.03 -4.13
CA VAL A 34 -16.74 6.48 -3.96
C VAL A 34 -16.89 5.79 -2.61
N GLY A 35 -15.86 5.04 -2.18
CA GLY A 35 -15.82 4.47 -0.84
C GLY A 35 -15.89 5.53 0.27
N ASN A 36 -15.18 6.65 0.08
CA ASN A 36 -15.11 7.73 1.06
C ASN A 36 -16.45 8.45 1.24
N THR A 37 -17.27 8.55 0.20
CA THR A 37 -18.63 9.13 0.34
C THR A 37 -19.58 8.27 1.16
N VAL A 38 -19.30 6.97 1.27
CA VAL A 38 -20.10 6.04 2.10
C VAL A 38 -19.51 5.91 3.50
N ALA A 39 -18.19 5.99 3.61
CA ALA A 39 -17.45 5.74 4.85
C ALA A 39 -17.25 6.98 5.74
N THR A 40 -17.58 8.18 5.28
CA THR A 40 -17.34 9.44 6.01
C THR A 40 -18.39 10.49 5.68
N ASP A 41 -18.75 11.33 6.65
CA ASP A 41 -19.68 12.47 6.47
C ASP A 41 -19.05 13.68 5.76
N ALA A 42 -17.80 13.55 5.30
CA ALA A 42 -17.07 14.61 4.61
C ALA A 42 -17.65 14.83 3.22
N THR A 43 -17.62 16.07 2.75
CA THR A 43 -18.09 16.39 1.39
C THR A 43 -17.21 15.69 0.35
N VAL A 44 -17.81 15.27 -0.77
CA VAL A 44 -17.10 14.61 -1.89
C VAL A 44 -15.88 15.42 -2.34
N ILE A 45 -16.00 16.74 -2.31
CA ILE A 45 -14.93 17.67 -2.69
C ILE A 45 -13.76 17.60 -1.70
N GLN A 46 -14.01 17.53 -0.40
CA GLN A 46 -12.95 17.41 0.62
C GLN A 46 -12.21 16.08 0.48
N GLY A 47 -12.93 14.98 0.29
CA GLY A 47 -12.34 13.66 0.04
C GLY A 47 -11.51 13.63 -1.25
N LEU A 48 -12.01 14.25 -2.32
CA LEU A 48 -11.29 14.36 -3.60
C LEU A 48 -9.97 15.11 -3.43
N VAL A 49 -9.96 16.23 -2.71
CA VAL A 49 -8.73 17.00 -2.45
C VAL A 49 -7.74 16.17 -1.64
N GLY A 50 -8.18 15.49 -0.59
CA GLY A 50 -7.32 14.60 0.21
C GLY A 50 -6.72 13.46 -0.61
N LEU A 51 -7.53 12.80 -1.43
CA LEU A 51 -7.04 11.75 -2.33
C LEU A 51 -6.09 12.29 -3.40
N ALA A 52 -6.33 13.48 -3.94
CA ALA A 52 -5.44 14.11 -4.91
C ALA A 52 -4.07 14.39 -4.29
N VAL A 53 -4.02 14.84 -3.03
CA VAL A 53 -2.76 15.03 -2.29
C VAL A 53 -2.02 13.70 -2.11
N LEU A 54 -2.72 12.63 -1.71
CA LEU A 54 -2.12 11.29 -1.59
C LEU A 54 -1.61 10.76 -2.94
N TYR A 55 -2.36 10.98 -4.02
CA TYR A 55 -1.95 10.61 -5.37
C TYR A 55 -0.66 11.33 -5.79
N VAL A 56 -0.55 12.63 -5.54
CA VAL A 56 0.67 13.41 -5.84
C VAL A 56 1.86 12.88 -5.03
N ILE A 57 1.69 12.60 -3.74
CA ILE A 57 2.74 12.02 -2.89
C ILE A 57 3.21 10.67 -3.46
N ALA A 58 2.28 9.80 -3.85
CA ALA A 58 2.59 8.52 -4.46
C ALA A 58 3.35 8.67 -5.79
N MET A 59 2.93 9.61 -6.64
CA MET A 59 3.62 9.90 -7.90
C MET A 59 5.04 10.40 -7.69
N VAL A 60 5.27 11.30 -6.72
CA VAL A 60 6.62 11.79 -6.39
C VAL A 60 7.49 10.64 -5.89
N GLY A 61 6.96 9.75 -5.02
CA GLY A 61 7.69 8.57 -4.56
C GLY A 61 8.03 7.58 -5.68
N LEU A 62 7.11 7.36 -6.62
CA LEU A 62 7.35 6.52 -7.81
C LEU A 62 8.44 7.12 -8.71
N VAL A 63 8.38 8.42 -9.00
CA VAL A 63 9.42 9.11 -9.79
C VAL A 63 10.77 9.00 -9.09
N LEU A 64 10.81 9.17 -7.76
CA LEU A 64 12.05 9.07 -6.98
C LEU A 64 12.65 7.66 -7.03
N THR A 65 11.80 6.63 -7.08
CA THR A 65 12.24 5.23 -7.28
C THR A 65 12.97 5.04 -8.61
N HIS A 66 12.60 5.77 -9.65
CA HIS A 66 13.29 5.71 -10.95
C HIS A 66 14.57 6.53 -11.01
N VAL A 67 14.60 7.68 -10.34
CA VAL A 67 15.72 8.63 -10.40
C VAL A 67 16.88 8.17 -9.53
N VAL A 68 16.59 7.55 -8.39
CA VAL A 68 17.62 7.17 -7.41
C VAL A 68 18.05 5.71 -7.64
N PRO A 69 19.35 5.42 -7.90
CA PRO A 69 19.85 4.07 -8.21
C PRO A 69 20.02 3.19 -6.96
N ILE A 70 19.17 3.36 -5.94
CA ILE A 70 19.17 2.56 -4.72
C ILE A 70 18.05 1.52 -4.84
N ASN A 71 18.37 0.25 -4.59
CA ASN A 71 17.43 -0.89 -4.66
C ASN A 71 16.45 -0.90 -3.46
N LEU A 72 15.67 0.15 -3.29
CA LEU A 72 14.56 0.20 -2.36
C LEU A 72 13.26 -0.10 -3.11
N PRO A 73 12.34 -0.92 -2.55
CA PRO A 73 11.01 -1.11 -3.10
C PRO A 73 10.28 0.23 -3.27
N SER A 74 9.48 0.38 -4.32
CA SER A 74 8.75 1.64 -4.59
C SER A 74 7.90 2.11 -3.41
N VAL A 75 7.33 1.16 -2.66
CA VAL A 75 6.54 1.43 -1.45
C VAL A 75 7.37 2.17 -0.39
N ALA A 76 8.66 1.82 -0.23
CA ALA A 76 9.53 2.48 0.74
C ALA A 76 9.78 3.95 0.37
N TRP A 77 9.97 4.25 -0.92
CA TRP A 77 10.11 5.62 -1.41
C TRP A 77 8.84 6.44 -1.22
N ILE A 78 7.67 5.86 -1.52
CA ILE A 78 6.37 6.52 -1.31
C ILE A 78 6.16 6.83 0.17
N SER A 79 6.42 5.87 1.06
CA SER A 79 6.33 6.09 2.51
C SER A 79 7.30 7.17 2.99
N LEU A 80 8.54 7.19 2.49
CA LEU A 80 9.51 8.22 2.84
C LEU A 80 9.03 9.63 2.43
N VAL A 81 8.53 9.79 1.20
CA VAL A 81 7.98 11.07 0.72
C VAL A 81 6.76 11.48 1.54
N GLY A 82 5.88 10.53 1.89
CA GLY A 82 4.72 10.79 2.75
C GLY A 82 5.12 11.25 4.16
N ILE A 83 6.12 10.61 4.77
CA ILE A 83 6.65 11.03 6.07
C ILE A 83 7.24 12.43 5.96
N LEU A 84 8.11 12.68 4.98
CA LEU A 84 8.70 14.00 4.77
C LEU A 84 7.63 15.08 4.59
N ALA A 85 6.57 14.83 3.81
CA ALA A 85 5.49 15.78 3.58
C ALA A 85 4.61 16.05 4.83
N THR A 86 4.67 15.19 5.84
CA THR A 86 3.84 15.27 7.06
C THR A 86 4.64 15.63 8.32
N LEU A 87 5.97 15.78 8.22
CA LEU A 87 6.80 16.23 9.32
C LEU A 87 6.44 17.66 9.76
N PRO A 88 6.45 17.97 11.07
CA PRO A 88 6.04 19.27 11.60
C PRO A 88 6.94 20.42 11.11
N TRP A 89 8.19 20.16 10.73
CA TRP A 89 9.08 21.18 10.15
C TRP A 89 8.64 21.58 8.74
N THR A 90 8.03 20.68 7.97
CA THR A 90 7.86 20.90 6.54
C THR A 90 6.81 21.96 6.22
N PRO A 91 7.11 22.89 5.28
CA PRO A 91 6.19 23.95 4.94
C PRO A 91 4.95 23.35 4.28
N GLY A 92 3.77 23.61 4.86
CA GLY A 92 2.50 23.08 4.36
C GLY A 92 2.05 21.74 4.97
N SER A 93 2.80 21.19 5.93
CA SER A 93 2.43 19.93 6.62
C SER A 93 1.04 19.96 7.26
N ALA A 94 0.69 21.07 7.92
CA ALA A 94 -0.64 21.25 8.53
C ALA A 94 -1.78 21.21 7.50
N TRP A 95 -1.55 21.76 6.30
CA TRP A 95 -2.53 21.72 5.23
C TRP A 95 -2.66 20.31 4.64
N VAL A 96 -1.55 19.60 4.44
CA VAL A 96 -1.54 18.21 3.99
C VAL A 96 -2.30 17.32 4.98
N LEU A 97 -2.02 17.45 6.28
CA LEU A 97 -2.69 16.70 7.34
C LEU A 97 -4.20 16.97 7.38
N ASP A 98 -4.60 18.25 7.31
CA ASP A 98 -6.01 18.66 7.27
C ASP A 98 -6.75 18.00 6.10
N LYS A 99 -6.18 18.05 4.89
CA LYS A 99 -6.82 17.46 3.70
C LYS A 99 -6.85 15.94 3.72
N VAL A 100 -5.79 15.29 4.18
CA VAL A 100 -5.74 13.83 4.28
C VAL A 100 -6.64 13.30 5.41
N SER A 101 -6.90 14.09 6.46
CA SER A 101 -7.79 13.69 7.57
C SER A 101 -9.24 13.41 7.13
N HIS A 102 -9.67 13.98 6.00
CA HIS A 102 -10.98 13.75 5.40
C HIS A 102 -11.05 12.46 4.55
N VAL A 103 -9.97 11.68 4.50
CA VAL A 103 -9.87 10.44 3.73
C VAL A 103 -9.82 9.25 4.67
N ASN A 104 -10.77 8.33 4.55
CA ASN A 104 -10.77 7.11 5.32
C ASN A 104 -9.82 6.06 4.70
N PHE A 105 -8.80 5.65 5.46
CA PHE A 105 -7.82 4.66 5.02
C PHE A 105 -8.41 3.33 4.54
N LEU A 106 -9.53 2.87 5.12
CA LEU A 106 -10.18 1.61 4.71
C LEU A 106 -10.66 1.65 3.26
N THR A 107 -11.04 2.83 2.77
CA THR A 107 -11.52 3.02 1.39
C THR A 107 -10.40 2.83 0.37
N LEU A 108 -9.15 3.14 0.76
CA LEU A 108 -7.94 2.86 -0.02
C LEU A 108 -7.57 1.38 0.04
N ALA A 109 -7.72 0.74 1.20
CA ALA A 109 -7.40 -0.68 1.38
C ALA A 109 -8.38 -1.63 0.68
N THR A 110 -9.64 -1.21 0.52
CA THR A 110 -10.72 -2.03 -0.06
C THR A 110 -10.41 -2.56 -1.47
N PRO A 111 -10.04 -1.72 -2.47
CA PRO A 111 -9.69 -2.22 -3.80
C PRO A 111 -8.46 -3.14 -3.79
N CYS A 112 -7.48 -2.87 -2.92
CA CYS A 112 -6.31 -3.74 -2.77
C CYS A 112 -6.71 -5.12 -2.24
N LEU A 113 -7.56 -5.19 -1.22
CA LEU A 113 -8.05 -6.45 -0.65
C LEU A 113 -8.96 -7.20 -1.64
N ALA A 114 -9.81 -6.49 -2.39
CA ALA A 114 -10.64 -7.08 -3.43
C ALA A 114 -9.79 -7.69 -4.55
N TYR A 115 -8.78 -6.96 -5.03
CA TYR A 115 -7.84 -7.47 -6.01
C TYR A 115 -7.05 -8.65 -5.47
N ALA A 116 -6.56 -8.57 -4.23
CA ALA A 116 -5.86 -9.69 -3.59
C ALA A 116 -6.73 -10.94 -3.48
N GLY A 117 -8.03 -10.79 -3.18
CA GLY A 117 -8.99 -11.89 -3.16
C GLY A 117 -9.26 -12.50 -4.54
N ILE A 118 -9.35 -11.67 -5.58
CA ILE A 118 -9.52 -12.13 -6.98
C ILE A 118 -8.24 -12.78 -7.51
N ALA A 119 -7.07 -12.30 -7.08
CA ALA A 119 -5.75 -12.77 -7.52
C ALA A 119 -5.31 -14.11 -6.90
N ILE A 120 -6.12 -14.71 -6.01
CA ILE A 120 -5.86 -16.03 -5.43
C ILE A 120 -5.87 -17.09 -6.55
N THR A 121 -4.75 -17.78 -6.77
CA THR A 121 -4.66 -18.83 -7.80
C THR A 121 -5.06 -20.20 -7.25
N ARG A 122 -5.22 -21.19 -8.14
CA ARG A 122 -5.49 -22.58 -7.74
C ARG A 122 -4.41 -23.15 -6.81
N ARG A 123 -3.16 -22.66 -6.91
CA ARG A 123 -2.05 -23.10 -6.07
C ARG A 123 -2.26 -22.68 -4.63
N GLU A 124 -2.61 -21.42 -4.37
CA GLU A 124 -2.84 -20.91 -3.02
C GLU A 124 -4.04 -21.62 -2.38
N ILE A 125 -5.11 -21.89 -3.15
CA ILE A 125 -6.27 -22.68 -2.68
C ILE A 125 -5.84 -24.11 -2.32
N SER A 126 -5.00 -24.75 -3.13
CA SER A 126 -4.48 -26.08 -2.83
C SER A 126 -3.65 -26.10 -1.55
N ILE A 127 -2.77 -25.10 -1.36
CA ILE A 127 -1.95 -24.95 -0.15
C ILE A 127 -2.85 -24.70 1.07
N ALA A 128 -3.85 -23.83 0.95
CA ALA A 128 -4.81 -23.58 2.02
C ALA A 128 -5.58 -24.85 2.40
N LYS A 129 -5.93 -25.71 1.43
CA LYS A 129 -6.61 -26.98 1.72
C LYS A 129 -5.70 -28.01 2.40
N SER A 130 -4.44 -28.13 1.96
CA SER A 130 -3.50 -29.12 2.53
C SER A 130 -2.83 -28.65 3.82
N SER A 131 -2.72 -27.35 4.05
CA SER A 131 -1.89 -26.78 5.11
C SER A 131 -2.50 -25.55 5.79
N GLY A 132 -3.77 -25.25 5.56
CA GLY A 132 -4.46 -24.09 6.12
C GLY A 132 -4.41 -24.02 7.64
N TRP A 133 -4.50 -25.15 8.34
CA TRP A 133 -4.39 -25.17 9.80
C TRP A 133 -3.02 -24.70 10.30
N LYS A 134 -1.94 -25.11 9.62
CA LYS A 134 -0.58 -24.65 9.95
C LYS A 134 -0.41 -23.16 9.63
N LEU A 135 -0.94 -22.73 8.48
CA LEU A 135 -0.89 -21.32 8.06
C LEU A 135 -1.64 -20.41 9.04
N PHE A 136 -2.80 -20.83 9.52
CA PHE A 136 -3.58 -20.10 10.52
C PHE A 136 -2.81 -19.92 11.82
N ILE A 137 -2.23 -21.00 12.36
CA ILE A 137 -1.42 -20.93 13.59
C ILE A 137 -0.22 -19.98 13.40
N VAL A 138 0.50 -20.09 12.28
CA VAL A 138 1.63 -19.20 11.97
C VAL A 138 1.16 -17.75 11.90
N ALA A 139 0.05 -17.46 11.23
CA ALA A 139 -0.49 -16.10 11.13
C ALA A 139 -0.86 -15.52 12.50
N VAL A 140 -1.51 -16.30 13.38
CA VAL A 140 -1.85 -15.87 14.75
C VAL A 140 -0.59 -15.60 15.56
N LEU A 141 0.42 -16.47 15.50
CA LEU A 141 1.68 -16.29 16.22
C LEU A 141 2.46 -15.08 15.72
N VAL A 142 2.53 -14.85 14.40
CA VAL A 142 3.22 -13.70 13.81
C VAL A 142 2.52 -12.38 14.14
N MET A 143 1.19 -12.33 14.02
CA MET A 143 0.42 -11.13 14.35
C MET A 143 0.52 -10.79 15.84
N THR A 144 0.32 -11.80 16.71
CA THR A 144 0.46 -11.63 18.16
C THR A 144 1.88 -11.22 18.53
N GLY A 145 2.90 -11.89 17.96
CA GLY A 145 4.30 -11.59 18.24
C GLY A 145 4.70 -10.17 17.82
N THR A 146 4.25 -9.70 16.66
CA THR A 146 4.53 -8.34 16.18
C THR A 146 3.87 -7.29 17.07
N TYR A 147 2.61 -7.52 17.47
CA TYR A 147 1.88 -6.62 18.36
C TYR A 147 2.52 -6.57 19.76
N VAL A 148 2.73 -7.74 20.39
CA VAL A 148 3.32 -7.83 21.74
C VAL A 148 4.75 -7.29 21.74
N GLY A 149 5.57 -7.61 20.73
CA GLY A 149 6.92 -7.06 20.60
C GLY A 149 6.91 -5.53 20.51
N SER A 150 6.01 -4.96 19.71
CA SER A 150 5.85 -3.50 19.61
C SER A 150 5.38 -2.89 20.93
N ALA A 151 4.44 -3.55 21.62
CA ALA A 151 3.92 -3.09 22.92
C ALA A 151 4.99 -3.11 24.02
N ILE A 152 5.81 -4.16 24.09
CA ILE A 152 6.91 -4.24 25.06
C ILE A 152 7.93 -3.13 24.81
N ILE A 153 8.32 -2.90 23.55
CA ILE A 153 9.25 -1.81 23.22
C ILE A 153 8.63 -0.47 23.61
N ALA A 154 7.36 -0.23 23.27
CA ALA A 154 6.66 1.00 23.65
C ALA A 154 6.68 1.20 25.18
N ASP A 155 6.36 0.17 25.96
CA ASP A 155 6.34 0.21 27.44
C ASP A 155 7.74 0.42 28.05
N LEU A 156 8.80 -0.08 27.42
CA LEU A 156 10.18 0.15 27.86
C LEU A 156 10.66 1.60 27.64
N PHE A 157 10.10 2.31 26.66
CA PHE A 157 10.47 3.69 26.31
C PHE A 157 9.49 4.74 26.84
N LEU A 158 8.38 4.31 27.46
CA LEU A 158 7.37 5.16 28.12
C LEU A 158 7.82 5.52 29.55
#